data_AF-A0A221K420-F1
#
_entry.id   AF-A0A221K420-F1
#
_cell.length_a   1.000
_cell.length_b   1.000
_cell.length_c   1.000
_cell.angle_alpha   90.00
_cell.angle_beta   90.00
_cell.angle_gamma   90.00
#
_symmetry.space_group_name_H-M   'P 1'
#
loop_
_entity.id
_entity.type
_entity.pdbx_description
1 polymer ?
#
loop_
_entity_poly.entity_id
_entity_poly.type
_entity_poly.pdbx_seq_one_letter_code
_entity_poly.pdbx_strand_id
1 'polypeptide(L)'
;MSLYKTLLALPLLAACGFAPVYGPQGAGTALQGRVLVEAPDTRDDQLMLQQIERRLGRADTPAFDLGIDLIVTQEGLAIDSDGDIDRYNLLGTATYILTNSANGAVVGTGTVTNFTGYSATGTTVATLAAESDARKRLMTVLGDMIVDRLIATKL
;
A
#
# COMPACT_ATOMS: atom_id res chain seq x y z
N MET A 1 14.29 64.58 1.47
CA MET A 1 15.33 63.55 1.24
C MET A 1 15.34 62.64 2.45
N SER A 2 14.60 61.54 2.37
CA SER A 2 15.15 60.17 2.26
C SER A 2 15.61 59.68 3.63
N LEU A 3 14.94 58.73 4.30
CA LEU A 3 14.85 57.37 3.82
C LEU A 3 13.76 56.60 4.61
N TYR A 4 12.51 56.76 4.19
CA TYR A 4 11.43 55.82 4.50
C TYR A 4 11.64 54.62 3.57
N LYS A 5 12.13 53.48 4.06
CA LYS A 5 11.91 52.14 3.49
C LYS A 5 12.87 51.12 4.09
N THR A 6 12.33 49.90 4.25
CA THR A 6 13.04 48.62 4.40
C THR A 6 13.83 48.47 5.70
N LEU A 7 13.37 47.67 6.65
CA LEU A 7 13.51 46.22 6.50
C LEU A 7 12.45 45.45 7.32
N LEU A 8 11.30 45.21 6.70
CA LEU A 8 10.34 44.20 7.14
C LEU A 8 10.91 42.83 6.72
N ALA A 9 11.82 42.25 7.50
CA ALA A 9 12.35 40.92 7.26
C ALA A 9 11.42 39.87 7.90
N LEU A 10 10.52 39.37 7.07
CA LEU A 10 9.66 38.19 7.20
C LEU A 10 10.21 37.07 8.10
N PRO A 11 9.43 36.52 9.05
CA PRO A 11 9.57 35.12 9.41
C PRO A 11 8.85 34.28 8.35
N LEU A 12 9.45 34.11 7.17
CA LEU A 12 9.03 33.11 6.18
C LEU A 12 9.46 31.68 6.60
N LEU A 13 9.91 31.47 7.83
CA LEU A 13 10.48 30.18 8.28
C LEU A 13 9.44 29.13 8.71
N ALA A 14 8.14 29.38 8.54
CA ALA A 14 7.18 28.28 8.48
C ALA A 14 7.29 27.58 7.11
N ALA A 15 8.44 26.95 6.87
CA ALA A 15 8.72 26.15 5.69
C ALA A 15 7.74 24.98 5.65
N CYS A 16 6.76 25.06 4.75
CA CYS A 16 5.86 24.01 4.27
C CYS A 16 4.99 23.24 5.29
N GLY A 17 5.19 23.34 6.61
CA GLY A 17 4.30 22.74 7.63
C GLY A 17 4.24 21.21 7.63
N PHE A 18 5.21 20.52 7.00
CA PHE A 18 5.25 19.06 7.00
C PHE A 18 5.66 18.54 8.38
N ALA A 19 4.80 17.72 8.99
CA ALA A 19 5.11 16.98 10.21
C ALA A 19 5.47 15.52 9.88
N PRO A 20 6.47 14.93 10.54
CA PRO A 20 6.83 13.53 10.33
C PRO A 20 5.69 12.60 10.76
N VAL A 21 5.22 11.76 9.83
CA VAL A 21 4.14 10.77 10.06
C VAL A 21 4.44 9.82 11.22
N TYR A 22 5.71 9.44 11.41
CA TYR A 22 6.17 8.55 12.47
C TYR A 22 6.87 9.29 13.62
N GLY A 23 6.80 10.63 13.66
CA GLY A 23 7.33 11.42 14.76
C GLY A 23 6.38 11.46 15.97
N PRO A 24 6.80 12.09 17.08
CA PRO A 24 5.93 12.29 18.24
C PRO A 24 4.61 12.97 17.83
N GLN A 25 3.47 12.37 18.18
CA GLN A 25 2.11 12.80 17.77
C GLN A 25 1.76 12.61 16.27
N GLY A 26 2.60 11.94 15.48
CA GLY A 26 2.30 11.63 14.08
C GLY A 26 1.26 10.51 13.94
N ALA A 27 0.36 10.64 12.96
CA ALA A 27 -0.74 9.68 12.74
C ALA A 27 -0.27 8.23 12.52
N GLY A 28 0.93 8.02 11.97
CA GLY A 28 1.48 6.69 11.74
C GLY A 28 1.84 5.94 13.03
N THR A 29 2.16 6.66 14.11
CA THR A 29 2.50 6.05 15.40
C THR A 29 1.31 5.36 16.06
N ALA A 30 0.07 5.73 15.72
CA ALA A 30 -1.13 5.12 16.27
C ALA A 30 -1.31 3.66 15.81
N LEU A 31 -0.84 3.33 14.60
CA LEU A 31 -0.99 2.03 13.94
C LEU A 31 0.24 1.13 14.08
N GLN A 32 1.42 1.72 14.28
CA GLN A 32 2.69 0.99 14.29
C GLN A 32 2.73 -0.07 15.40
N GLY A 33 2.91 -1.34 15.02
CA GLY A 33 2.93 -2.50 15.92
C GLY A 33 1.58 -2.82 16.57
N ARG A 34 0.47 -2.29 16.04
CA ARG A 34 -0.86 -2.37 16.68
C ARG A 34 -1.98 -2.85 15.74
N VAL A 35 -1.66 -3.13 14.48
CA VAL A 35 -2.62 -3.64 13.50
C VAL A 35 -2.37 -5.14 13.32
N LEU A 36 -3.35 -5.96 13.72
CA LEU A 36 -3.40 -7.36 13.38
C LEU A 36 -4.08 -7.50 12.02
N VAL A 37 -3.38 -8.05 11.05
CA VAL A 37 -3.98 -8.37 9.74
C VAL A 37 -4.58 -9.77 9.84
N GLU A 38 -5.72 -9.98 9.19
CA GLU A 38 -6.36 -11.27 9.07
C GLU A 38 -5.41 -12.37 8.54
N ALA A 39 -5.63 -13.60 8.99
CA ALA A 39 -4.80 -14.73 8.60
C ALA A 39 -4.91 -14.97 7.08
N PRO A 40 -3.79 -15.15 6.36
CA PRO A 40 -3.82 -15.29 4.92
C PRO A 40 -4.19 -16.71 4.49
N ASP A 41 -5.08 -16.82 3.50
CA ASP A 41 -5.49 -18.10 2.92
C ASP A 41 -4.69 -18.46 1.67
N THR A 42 -4.23 -17.45 0.92
CA THR A 42 -3.48 -17.64 -0.33
C THR A 42 -2.05 -17.11 -0.22
N ARG A 43 -1.22 -17.47 -1.22
CA ARG A 43 0.14 -16.93 -1.34
C ARG A 43 0.14 -15.41 -1.54
N ASP A 44 -0.83 -14.87 -2.27
CA ASP A 44 -0.89 -13.44 -2.55
C ASP A 44 -1.31 -12.69 -1.26
N ASP A 45 -2.23 -13.25 -0.46
CA ASP A 45 -2.58 -12.72 0.88
C ASP A 45 -1.37 -12.72 1.81
N GLN A 46 -0.59 -13.81 1.82
CA GLN A 46 0.62 -13.91 2.63
C GLN A 46 1.69 -12.88 2.22
N LEU A 47 1.83 -12.61 0.91
CA LEU A 47 2.73 -11.58 0.40
C LEU A 47 2.27 -10.17 0.81
N MET A 48 0.95 -9.92 0.77
CA MET A 48 0.37 -8.65 1.22
C MET A 48 0.52 -8.46 2.73
N LEU A 49 0.22 -9.49 3.53
CA LEU A 49 0.45 -9.51 4.98
C LEU A 49 1.90 -9.11 5.29
N GLN A 50 2.88 -9.76 4.66
CA GLN A 50 4.29 -9.48 4.88
C GLN A 50 4.68 -8.05 4.49
N GLN A 51 4.05 -7.47 3.48
CA GLN A 51 4.28 -6.07 3.13
C GLN A 51 3.76 -5.14 4.23
N ILE A 52 2.53 -5.39 4.70
CA ILE A 52 1.89 -4.57 5.75
C ILE A 52 2.68 -4.69 7.06
N GLU A 53 3.09 -5.89 7.46
CA GLU A 53 3.94 -6.11 8.64
C GLU A 53 5.31 -5.43 8.48
N ARG A 54 5.87 -5.35 7.28
CA ARG A 54 7.14 -4.63 7.04
C ARG A 54 6.98 -3.13 7.20
N ARG A 55 5.82 -2.59 6.85
CA ARG A 55 5.49 -1.16 6.92
C ARG A 55 5.08 -0.72 8.32
N LEU A 56 4.22 -1.49 8.99
CA LEU A 56 3.64 -1.15 10.29
C LEU A 56 4.31 -1.87 11.46
N GLY A 57 5.10 -2.92 11.21
CA GLY A 57 5.56 -3.84 12.25
C GLY A 57 4.53 -4.92 12.54
N ARG A 58 5.01 -6.07 13.02
CA ARG A 58 4.13 -7.13 13.54
C ARG A 58 3.50 -6.66 14.85
N ALA A 59 2.21 -6.97 15.04
CA ALA A 59 1.50 -6.57 16.26
C ALA A 59 1.81 -7.51 17.42
N ASP A 60 2.31 -6.95 18.52
CA ASP A 60 2.49 -7.67 19.79
C ASP A 60 1.27 -7.50 20.71
N THR A 61 0.70 -6.30 20.73
CA THR A 61 -0.54 -5.96 21.46
C THR A 61 -1.51 -5.27 20.49
N PRO A 62 -2.25 -6.04 19.67
CA PRO A 62 -3.11 -5.47 18.64
C PRO A 62 -4.24 -4.65 19.26
N ALA A 63 -4.48 -3.48 18.69
CA ALA A 63 -5.58 -2.59 19.03
C ALA A 63 -6.57 -2.44 17.88
N PHE A 64 -6.16 -2.85 16.67
CA PHE A 64 -6.98 -2.85 15.48
C PHE A 64 -6.84 -4.17 14.74
N ASP A 65 -7.95 -4.61 14.14
CA ASP A 65 -7.99 -5.74 13.24
C ASP A 65 -8.22 -5.24 11.81
N LEU A 66 -7.39 -5.72 10.86
CA LEU A 66 -7.44 -5.36 9.45
C LEU A 66 -7.88 -6.57 8.63
N GLY A 67 -9.12 -6.53 8.17
CA GLY A 67 -9.64 -7.46 7.16
C GLY A 67 -9.37 -6.95 5.75
N ILE A 68 -9.01 -7.86 4.84
CA ILE A 68 -8.70 -7.53 3.44
C ILE A 68 -9.35 -8.57 2.53
N ASP A 69 -10.17 -8.10 1.61
CA ASP A 69 -10.69 -8.88 0.49
C ASP A 69 -9.87 -8.56 -0.76
N LEU A 70 -9.09 -9.55 -1.23
CA LEU A 70 -8.16 -9.41 -2.35
C LEU A 70 -8.66 -10.16 -3.57
N ILE A 71 -8.77 -9.43 -4.69
CA ILE A 71 -9.09 -9.99 -6.00
C ILE A 71 -7.95 -9.69 -6.97
N VAL A 72 -7.39 -10.73 -7.58
CA VAL A 72 -6.36 -10.61 -8.63
C VAL A 72 -6.85 -11.28 -9.91
N THR A 73 -6.91 -10.53 -11.00
CA THR A 73 -7.26 -11.03 -12.34
C THR A 73 -6.07 -10.87 -13.28
N GLN A 74 -6.06 -11.66 -14.36
CA GLN A 74 -5.03 -11.60 -15.39
C GLN A 74 -5.64 -11.26 -16.75
N GLU A 75 -5.03 -10.33 -17.46
CA GLU A 75 -5.43 -9.90 -18.81
C GLU A 75 -4.26 -10.01 -19.78
N GLY A 76 -4.48 -10.58 -20.96
CA GLY A 76 -3.48 -10.66 -22.04
C GLY A 76 -3.52 -9.42 -22.94
N LEU A 77 -2.35 -8.86 -23.29
CA LEU A 77 -2.26 -7.56 -23.97
C LEU A 77 -1.55 -7.55 -25.33
N ALA A 78 -0.60 -8.47 -25.57
CA ALA A 78 0.17 -8.52 -26.82
C ALA A 78 0.04 -9.91 -27.41
N ILE A 79 -0.48 -10.01 -28.63
CA ILE A 79 -0.64 -11.26 -29.38
C ILE A 79 0.38 -11.23 -30.53
N ASP A 80 1.23 -12.25 -30.61
CA ASP A 80 2.22 -12.35 -31.68
C ASP A 80 1.61 -12.88 -33.00
N SER A 81 2.44 -13.08 -34.02
CA SER A 81 1.98 -13.54 -35.35
C SER A 81 1.42 -14.97 -35.35
N ASP A 82 1.77 -15.77 -34.35
CA ASP A 82 1.33 -17.16 -34.18
C ASP A 82 0.11 -17.27 -33.26
N GLY A 83 -0.30 -16.16 -32.63
CA GLY A 83 -1.47 -16.08 -31.75
C GLY A 83 -1.13 -16.21 -30.27
N ASP A 84 0.14 -16.24 -29.89
CA ASP A 84 0.60 -16.39 -28.52
C ASP A 84 0.61 -15.03 -27.79
N ILE A 85 0.23 -15.05 -26.51
CA ILE A 85 0.20 -13.84 -25.69
C ILE A 85 1.58 -13.60 -25.06
N ASP A 86 2.32 -12.62 -25.56
CA ASP A 86 3.68 -12.29 -25.11
C ASP A 86 3.71 -11.47 -23.81
N ARG A 87 2.59 -10.85 -23.44
CA ARG A 87 2.50 -9.96 -22.28
C ARG A 87 1.16 -10.07 -21.58
N TYR A 88 1.23 -10.20 -20.27
CA TYR A 88 0.09 -10.20 -19.38
C TYR A 88 0.16 -9.03 -18.40
N ASN A 89 -1.01 -8.52 -18.03
CA ASN A 89 -1.20 -7.67 -16.86
C ASN A 89 -1.92 -8.47 -15.77
N LEU A 90 -1.43 -8.33 -14.54
CA LEU A 90 -2.12 -8.72 -13.32
C LEU A 90 -2.78 -7.48 -12.75
N LEU A 91 -4.11 -7.48 -12.65
CA LEU A 91 -4.90 -6.40 -12.06
C LEU A 91 -5.30 -6.84 -10.66
N GLY A 92 -5.00 -6.00 -9.67
CA GLY A 92 -5.32 -6.26 -8.27
C GLY A 92 -6.29 -5.22 -7.73
N THR A 93 -7.30 -5.70 -7.01
CA THR A 93 -8.21 -4.89 -6.20
C THR A 93 -8.18 -5.41 -4.78
N ALA A 94 -7.90 -4.53 -3.82
CA ALA A 94 -7.93 -4.87 -2.40
C ALA A 94 -8.91 -3.95 -1.69
N THR A 95 -9.98 -4.52 -1.15
CA THR A 95 -10.94 -3.81 -0.28
C THR A 95 -10.61 -4.14 1.15
N TYR A 96 -10.46 -3.13 2.00
CA TYR A 96 -10.03 -3.31 3.38
C TYR A 96 -10.96 -2.64 4.38
N ILE A 97 -11.00 -3.21 5.57
CA ILE A 97 -11.75 -2.70 6.72
C ILE A 97 -10.84 -2.78 7.95
N LEU A 98 -10.61 -1.64 8.60
CA LEU A 98 -9.92 -1.54 9.87
C LEU A 98 -10.96 -1.38 10.99
N THR A 99 -10.95 -2.27 11.96
CA THR A 99 -11.84 -2.25 13.12
C THR A 99 -11.04 -2.04 14.40
N ASN A 100 -11.63 -1.40 15.40
CA ASN A 100 -11.07 -1.32 16.74
C ASN A 100 -11.36 -2.61 17.51
N SER A 101 -10.33 -3.33 17.95
CA SER A 101 -10.46 -4.66 18.57
C SER A 101 -11.21 -4.64 19.91
N ALA A 102 -11.27 -3.49 20.60
CA ALA A 102 -11.93 -3.39 21.90
C ALA A 102 -13.46 -3.26 21.82
N ASN A 103 -13.99 -2.64 20.76
CA ASN A 103 -15.42 -2.34 20.64
C ASN A 103 -16.03 -2.74 19.28
N GLY A 104 -15.24 -3.26 18.36
CA GLY A 104 -15.66 -3.67 17.01
C GLY A 104 -16.02 -2.51 16.08
N ALA A 105 -15.77 -1.25 16.47
CA ALA A 105 -16.12 -0.11 15.64
C ALA A 105 -15.22 -0.04 14.40
N VAL A 106 -15.82 0.17 13.23
CA VAL A 106 -15.08 0.40 11.99
C VAL A 106 -14.47 1.80 12.05
N VAL A 107 -13.14 1.87 12.00
CA VAL A 107 -12.37 3.12 12.08
C VAL A 107 -11.79 3.54 10.73
N GLY A 108 -11.77 2.64 9.75
CA GLY A 108 -11.38 2.96 8.39
C GLY A 108 -11.81 1.89 7.40
N THR A 109 -12.19 2.30 6.20
CA THR A 109 -12.45 1.39 5.08
C THR A 109 -11.93 2.02 3.79
N GLY A 110 -11.75 1.19 2.77
CA GLY A 110 -11.44 1.69 1.44
C GLY A 110 -11.18 0.56 0.45
N THR A 111 -10.99 0.96 -0.80
CA THR A 111 -10.60 0.07 -1.88
C THR A 111 -9.41 0.70 -2.60
N VAL A 112 -8.38 -0.11 -2.86
CA VAL A 112 -7.22 0.28 -3.66
C VAL A 112 -7.09 -0.65 -4.85
N THR A 113 -6.68 -0.10 -5.99
CA THR A 113 -6.48 -0.86 -7.22
C THR A 113 -5.13 -0.54 -7.84
N ASN A 114 -4.48 -1.55 -8.42
CA ASN A 114 -3.27 -1.36 -9.21
C ASN A 114 -3.08 -2.50 -10.21
N PHE A 115 -2.07 -2.39 -11.07
CA PHE A 115 -1.70 -3.46 -11.96
C PHE A 115 -0.18 -3.61 -12.08
N THR A 116 0.26 -4.80 -12.44
CA THR A 116 1.65 -5.05 -12.83
C THR A 116 1.69 -5.91 -14.08
N GLY A 117 2.65 -5.67 -14.97
CA GLY A 117 2.85 -6.49 -16.15
C GLY A 117 3.99 -7.50 -15.99
N TYR A 118 3.90 -8.60 -16.73
CA TYR A 118 5.01 -9.51 -17.00
C TYR A 118 5.01 -9.99 -18.46
N SER A 119 6.19 -10.35 -18.96
CA SER A 119 6.36 -10.96 -20.27
C SER A 119 6.34 -12.48 -20.14
N ALA A 120 5.65 -13.14 -21.07
CA ALA A 120 5.55 -14.60 -21.15
C ALA A 120 6.47 -15.20 -22.22
N THR A 121 7.46 -14.44 -22.68
CA THR A 121 8.43 -14.87 -23.68
C THR A 121 9.50 -15.78 -23.07
N GLY A 122 9.95 -16.78 -23.83
CA GLY A 122 11.02 -17.70 -23.43
C GLY A 122 10.50 -19.08 -23.02
N THR A 123 11.05 -19.64 -21.93
CA THR A 123 10.67 -20.97 -21.46
C THR A 123 9.49 -20.89 -20.47
N THR A 124 8.78 -21.99 -20.28
CA THR A 124 7.69 -22.10 -19.29
C THR A 124 8.14 -21.72 -17.87
N VAL A 125 9.37 -22.07 -17.50
CA VAL A 125 9.97 -21.70 -16.21
C VAL A 125 10.22 -20.19 -16.12
N ALA A 126 10.67 -19.56 -17.22
CA ALA A 126 10.86 -18.12 -17.27
C ALA A 126 9.53 -17.38 -17.11
N THR A 127 8.47 -17.84 -17.78
CA THR A 127 7.12 -17.28 -17.66
C THR A 127 6.58 -17.39 -16.24
N LEU A 128 6.70 -18.56 -15.60
CA LEU A 128 6.25 -18.75 -14.22
C LEU A 128 7.02 -17.88 -13.22
N ALA A 129 8.33 -17.73 -13.42
CA ALA A 129 9.15 -16.85 -12.59
C ALA A 129 8.74 -15.37 -12.75
N ALA A 130 8.48 -14.94 -13.99
CA ALA A 130 8.05 -13.59 -14.30
C ALA A 130 6.66 -13.27 -13.73
N GLU A 131 5.71 -14.22 -13.81
CA GLU A 131 4.39 -14.08 -13.18
C GLU A 131 4.52 -13.96 -11.65
N SER A 132 5.31 -14.84 -11.03
CA SER A 132 5.51 -14.82 -9.57
C SER A 132 6.14 -13.49 -9.10
N ASP A 133 7.10 -12.94 -9.85
CA ASP A 133 7.66 -11.61 -9.56
C ASP A 133 6.61 -10.50 -9.69
N ALA A 134 5.81 -10.52 -10.75
CA ALA A 134 4.74 -9.54 -10.94
C ALA A 134 3.71 -9.58 -9.82
N ARG A 135 3.26 -10.78 -9.38
CA ARG A 135 2.39 -10.94 -8.21
C ARG A 135 3.00 -10.31 -6.96
N LYS A 136 4.28 -10.56 -6.69
CA LYS A 136 4.98 -9.96 -5.54
C LYS A 136 5.03 -8.44 -5.62
N ARG A 137 5.33 -7.87 -6.80
CA ARG A 137 5.31 -6.41 -7.01
C ARG A 137 3.91 -5.84 -6.82
N LEU A 138 2.87 -6.52 -7.31
CA LEU A 138 1.48 -6.10 -7.15
C LEU A 138 1.09 -6.06 -5.67
N MET A 139 1.38 -7.13 -4.91
CA MET A 139 1.08 -7.18 -3.47
C MET A 139 1.85 -6.11 -2.68
N THR A 140 3.09 -5.83 -3.07
CA THR A 140 3.89 -4.75 -2.47
C THR A 140 3.20 -3.39 -2.64
N VAL A 141 2.81 -3.05 -3.87
CA VAL A 141 2.18 -1.76 -4.17
C VAL A 141 0.80 -1.64 -3.54
N LEU A 142 -0.03 -2.69 -3.57
CA LEU A 142 -1.34 -2.68 -2.92
C LEU A 142 -1.20 -2.51 -1.39
N GLY A 143 -0.29 -3.26 -0.75
CA GLY A 143 -0.04 -3.16 0.68
C GLY A 143 0.45 -1.77 1.10
N ASP A 144 1.34 -1.16 0.31
CA ASP A 144 1.79 0.22 0.54
C ASP A 144 0.64 1.23 0.46
N MET A 145 -0.21 1.12 -0.56
CA MET A 145 -1.38 2.00 -0.71
C MET A 145 -2.39 1.87 0.43
N ILE A 146 -2.64 0.65 0.93
CA ILE A 146 -3.50 0.43 2.10
C ILE A 146 -2.91 1.16 3.30
N VAL A 147 -1.62 0.95 3.60
CA VAL A 147 -0.96 1.59 4.74
C VAL A 147 -0.99 3.11 4.62
N ASP A 148 -0.66 3.65 3.45
CA ASP A 148 -0.67 5.10 3.21
C ASP A 148 -2.08 5.68 3.41
N ARG A 149 -3.12 4.95 2.98
CA ARG A 149 -4.50 5.38 3.16
C ARG A 149 -4.97 5.30 4.62
N LEU A 150 -4.56 4.28 5.35
CA LEU A 150 -4.84 4.15 6.79
C LEU A 150 -4.19 5.26 7.60
N ILE A 151 -2.92 5.59 7.31
CA ILE A 151 -2.20 6.68 7.96
C ILE A 151 -2.82 8.05 7.67
N ALA A 152 -3.40 8.23 6.47
CA ALA A 152 -4.07 9.47 6.09
C ALA A 152 -5.47 9.63 6.74
N THR A 153 -6.07 8.54 7.20
CA THR A 153 -7.34 8.57 7.95
C THR A 153 -7.11 9.04 9.38
N LYS A 154 -7.95 9.94 9.87
CA LYS A 154 -7.95 10.33 11.29
C LYS A 154 -8.68 9.26 12.10
N LEU A 155 -7.91 8.50 12.88
CA LEU A 155 -8.38 7.45 13.79
C LEU A 155 -8.75 8.01 15.17
#